data_AF-A0A1A8JWV6-F1
#
_entry.id   AF-A0A1A8JWV6-F1
#
_cell.length_a   1.000
_cell.length_b   1.000
_cell.length_c   1.000
_cell.angle_alpha   90.00
_cell.angle_beta   90.00
_cell.angle_gamma   90.00
#
_symmetry.space_group_name_H-M   'P 1'
#
loop_
_entity.id
_entity.type
_entity.pdbx_description
1 polymer ?
#
loop_
_entity_poly.entity_id
_entity_poly.type
_entity_poly.pdbx_seq_one_letter_code
_entity_poly.pdbx_strand_id
1 'polypeptide(L)'
;KHIHPTFKTVVALFCHDCAPKTLLVNEVGIQAGAAPPVVLQLWGKHQFVLSKPQDLHVGVYSNMATHEVKASEQARVVRGFQVKLGKVSRLVYIVSSRNTEDVSEFTLRVQVKDDHDCILAQFCVQTPTPPPKAGPKTSVQRRFLKRKEVGKIVLSPLAVATKYPVFQDRKVNNLKFGKLIKTVIRQTKNQYLLEYKKGDFVALLSEEKIKLKGQLWTKEWYIGFYQGKVGLVHAKNVLVIGNVKPIYFTGPDLTTSTLLEQILKPCKFLTYIYASVRTILMENIGNWRVFADALGYINLPLKHFCHSELDSEPERVASVLERLKEDCNNNESKEKKSFQKELLTALLRMDCQGLVARLVMDFVLLTTAVEVAGRWRELAERLIKVSRQQMDAYEAPHRDKNGVVDSEAMWKPAYDFLVTWAAQIGESYRDVIQELHMGLDKMKNPITKRWKHLTGTLILVNCLDILRSSAFSPASQDDYAI
;
A
#
# COMPACT_ATOMS: atom_id res chain seq x y z
N LYS A 1 26.22 -14.06 -19.03
CA LYS A 1 25.61 -12.86 -19.63
C LYS A 1 26.46 -11.69 -19.18
N HIS A 2 27.15 -11.02 -20.09
CA HIS A 2 27.94 -9.82 -19.75
C HIS A 2 26.99 -8.62 -19.67
N ILE A 3 27.23 -7.70 -18.73
CA ILE A 3 26.53 -6.43 -18.66
C ILE A 3 27.06 -5.58 -19.83
N HIS A 4 26.16 -4.98 -20.60
CA HIS A 4 26.57 -4.11 -21.70
C HIS A 4 27.36 -2.91 -21.14
N PRO A 5 28.46 -2.45 -21.79
CA PRO A 5 29.29 -1.35 -21.29
C PRO A 5 28.51 -0.07 -20.96
N THR A 6 27.39 0.16 -21.64
CA THR A 6 26.43 1.22 -21.31
C THR A 6 25.07 0.62 -20.97
N PHE A 7 24.55 0.89 -19.78
CA PHE A 7 23.27 0.35 -19.34
C PHE A 7 22.49 1.34 -18.46
N LYS A 8 21.18 1.12 -18.35
CA LYS A 8 20.30 1.89 -17.47
C LYS A 8 20.16 1.18 -16.13
N THR A 9 20.42 1.90 -15.04
CA THR A 9 20.09 1.49 -13.68
C THR A 9 18.82 2.18 -13.24
N VAL A 10 17.92 1.45 -12.57
CA VAL A 10 16.69 2.01 -12.02
C VAL A 10 16.73 1.90 -10.50
N VAL A 11 16.68 3.04 -9.81
CA VAL A 11 16.45 3.10 -8.37
C VAL A 11 14.95 3.29 -8.15
N ALA A 12 14.29 2.25 -7.65
CA ALA A 12 12.88 2.31 -7.25
C ALA A 12 12.80 2.61 -5.75
N LEU A 13 12.33 3.81 -5.40
CA LEU A 13 12.10 4.24 -4.02
C LEU A 13 10.64 4.02 -3.64
N PHE A 14 10.40 3.10 -2.72
CA PHE A 14 9.08 2.86 -2.12
C PHE A 14 8.98 3.72 -0.87
N CYS A 15 8.16 4.77 -0.89
CA CYS A 15 7.98 5.66 0.27
C CYS A 15 7.07 5.04 1.36
N HIS A 16 7.00 3.71 1.41
CA HIS A 16 6.22 2.89 2.32
C HIS A 16 6.93 1.55 2.55
N ASP A 17 6.53 0.82 3.59
CA ASP A 17 7.12 -0.42 4.08
C ASP A 17 6.87 -1.65 3.19
N CYS A 18 6.04 -1.51 2.16
CA CYS A 18 5.64 -2.60 1.26
C CYS A 18 6.41 -2.65 -0.06
N ALA A 19 7.73 -2.76 0.02
CA ALA A 19 8.55 -2.96 -1.17
C ALA A 19 8.46 -4.42 -1.67
N PRO A 20 8.08 -4.68 -2.94
CA PRO A 20 7.94 -6.04 -3.48
C PRO A 20 9.28 -6.80 -3.45
N LYS A 21 9.21 -8.13 -3.38
CA LYS A 21 10.40 -9.01 -3.42
C LYS A 21 11.10 -9.00 -4.78
N THR A 22 10.33 -8.80 -5.85
CA THR A 22 10.82 -8.72 -7.23
C THR A 22 10.17 -7.54 -7.92
N LEU A 23 10.99 -6.67 -8.53
CA LEU A 23 10.50 -5.59 -9.37
C LEU A 23 10.26 -6.12 -10.78
N LEU A 24 9.02 -6.48 -11.08
CA LEU A 24 8.58 -6.70 -12.45
C LEU A 24 8.15 -5.35 -13.02
N VAL A 25 9.03 -4.70 -13.78
CA VAL A 25 8.66 -3.45 -14.47
C VAL A 25 8.18 -3.83 -15.87
N ASN A 26 6.88 -3.77 -16.08
CA ASN A 26 6.36 -3.46 -17.40
C ASN A 26 6.44 -1.93 -17.55
N GLU A 27 7.04 -1.47 -18.64
CA GLU A 27 7.27 -0.06 -18.91
C GLU A 27 5.93 0.71 -18.93
N VAL A 28 5.68 1.51 -17.89
CA VAL A 28 4.63 2.54 -17.94
C VAL A 28 5.24 3.75 -18.63
N GLY A 29 5.00 3.86 -19.94
CA GLY A 29 5.42 5.02 -20.73
C GLY A 29 5.56 4.83 -22.24
N ILE A 30 5.10 3.73 -22.84
CA ILE A 30 5.17 3.53 -24.29
C ILE A 30 3.80 3.75 -24.93
N GLN A 31 3.70 4.82 -25.72
CA GLN A 31 2.72 4.95 -26.80
C GLN A 31 2.72 3.67 -27.63
N ALA A 32 1.54 3.15 -27.96
CA ALA A 32 1.35 1.92 -28.72
C ALA A 32 2.34 1.79 -29.90
N GLY A 33 3.28 0.84 -29.79
CA GLY A 33 4.16 0.43 -30.90
C GLY A 33 5.62 0.19 -30.52
N ALA A 34 6.03 -1.08 -30.54
CA ALA A 34 7.41 -1.57 -30.76
C ALA A 34 8.47 -1.43 -29.64
N ALA A 35 8.41 -2.30 -28.62
CA ALA A 35 9.59 -2.98 -28.04
C ALA A 35 9.16 -4.17 -27.16
N PRO A 36 9.91 -5.28 -27.11
CA PRO A 36 9.63 -6.39 -26.19
C PRO A 36 9.88 -5.96 -24.73
N PRO A 37 9.16 -6.54 -23.75
CA PRO A 37 9.26 -6.16 -22.34
C PRO A 37 10.68 -6.37 -21.79
N VAL A 38 11.27 -5.31 -21.23
CA VAL A 38 12.60 -5.36 -20.61
C VAL A 38 12.49 -5.90 -19.18
N VAL A 39 13.08 -7.07 -18.93
CA VAL A 39 13.12 -7.65 -17.58
C VAL A 39 14.24 -6.99 -16.77
N LEU A 40 13.87 -6.24 -15.72
CA LEU A 40 14.85 -5.70 -14.76
C LEU A 40 15.34 -6.80 -13.80
N GLN A 41 16.65 -6.85 -13.56
CA GLN A 41 17.25 -7.69 -12.53
C GLN A 41 17.47 -6.87 -11.26
N LEU A 42 16.97 -7.35 -10.11
CA LEU A 42 17.16 -6.69 -8.82
C LEU A 42 18.62 -6.87 -8.36
N TRP A 43 19.33 -5.76 -8.13
CA TRP A 43 20.73 -5.80 -7.65
C TRP A 43 20.84 -5.63 -6.12
N GLY A 44 19.89 -4.94 -5.48
CA GLY A 44 19.86 -4.76 -4.04
C GLY A 44 18.50 -4.26 -3.54
N LYS A 45 18.15 -4.60 -2.30
CA LYS A 45 16.96 -4.10 -1.59
C LYS A 45 17.41 -3.58 -0.23
N HIS A 46 17.14 -2.31 0.02
CA HIS A 46 17.52 -1.63 1.26
C HIS A 46 16.34 -0.87 1.85
N GLN A 47 16.37 -0.68 3.16
CA GLN A 47 15.36 0.06 3.91
C GLN A 47 16.06 1.04 4.85
N PHE A 48 15.49 2.23 4.99
CA PHE A 48 15.89 3.23 5.96
C PHE A 48 14.63 3.96 6.46
N VAL A 49 14.77 4.67 7.58
CA VAL A 49 13.67 5.36 8.25
C VAL A 49 13.92 6.86 8.21
N LEU A 50 12.88 7.64 7.92
CA LEU A 50 12.89 9.09 7.98
C LEU A 50 12.17 9.56 9.24
N SER A 51 12.65 10.62 9.87
CA SER A 51 11.99 11.24 11.02
C SER A 51 10.73 12.01 10.63
N LYS A 52 10.67 12.53 9.40
CA LYS A 52 9.52 13.23 8.82
C LYS A 52 9.50 13.07 7.29
N PRO A 53 8.33 13.16 6.63
CA PRO A 53 8.26 13.30 5.18
C PRO A 53 8.93 14.61 4.74
N GLN A 54 9.89 14.52 3.82
CA GLN A 54 10.67 15.66 3.31
C GLN A 54 11.15 15.37 1.88
N ASP A 55 11.60 16.40 1.16
CA ASP A 55 12.23 16.23 -0.15
C ASP A 55 13.53 15.41 0.01
N LEU A 56 13.80 14.54 -0.96
CA LEU A 56 14.93 13.62 -0.96
C LEU A 56 15.72 13.77 -2.26
N HIS A 57 17.02 14.02 -2.12
CA HIS A 57 17.97 14.01 -3.23
C HIS A 57 18.61 12.63 -3.34
N VAL A 58 18.27 11.88 -4.38
CA VAL A 58 18.79 10.52 -4.60
C VAL A 58 19.90 10.57 -5.64
N GLY A 59 21.11 10.25 -5.20
CA GLY A 59 22.33 10.20 -6.00
C GLY A 59 22.81 8.77 -6.27
N VAL A 60 23.30 8.50 -7.48
CA VAL A 60 24.02 7.26 -7.81
C VAL A 60 25.42 7.58 -8.28
N TYR A 61 26.40 6.96 -7.63
CA TYR A 61 27.82 7.18 -7.85
C TYR A 61 28.53 5.84 -8.09
N SER A 62 29.55 5.83 -8.94
CA SER A 62 30.45 4.67 -9.05
C SER A 62 31.55 4.78 -7.99
N ASN A 63 31.79 3.70 -7.25
CA ASN A 63 32.96 3.63 -6.36
C ASN A 63 34.24 3.25 -7.11
N MET A 64 34.15 2.88 -8.38
CA MET A 64 35.25 2.35 -9.18
C MET A 64 35.59 3.31 -10.32
N ALA A 65 36.89 3.51 -10.57
CA ALA A 65 37.38 4.36 -11.66
C ALA A 65 37.00 3.84 -13.07
N THR A 66 36.55 2.59 -13.18
CA THR A 66 36.20 1.92 -14.44
C THR A 66 34.83 2.32 -14.99
N HIS A 67 33.93 2.81 -14.15
CA HIS A 67 32.56 3.16 -14.54
C HIS A 67 32.20 4.58 -14.11
N GLU A 68 31.47 5.29 -14.95
CA GLU A 68 31.00 6.64 -14.67
C GLU A 68 29.48 6.76 -14.77
N VAL A 69 28.92 7.59 -13.90
CA VAL A 69 27.53 8.05 -13.96
C VAL A 69 27.59 9.51 -14.40
N LYS A 70 26.99 9.85 -15.54
CA LYS A 70 27.09 11.19 -16.13
C LYS A 70 26.62 12.27 -15.13
N ALA A 71 27.48 13.28 -14.91
CA ALA A 71 27.34 14.28 -13.86
C ALA A 71 26.06 15.13 -13.91
N SER A 72 25.54 15.43 -15.10
CA SER A 72 24.38 16.32 -15.25
C SER A 72 23.03 15.68 -14.88
N GLU A 73 23.00 14.39 -14.52
CA GLU A 73 21.77 13.65 -14.15
C GLU A 73 21.90 12.93 -12.79
N GLN A 74 22.95 13.24 -12.00
CA GLN A 74 23.35 12.43 -10.85
C GLN A 74 22.38 12.46 -9.68
N ALA A 75 21.69 13.57 -9.41
CA ALA A 75 20.76 13.69 -8.30
C ALA A 75 19.33 13.92 -8.81
N ARG A 76 18.42 13.00 -8.51
CA ARG A 76 16.99 13.17 -8.80
C ARG A 76 16.24 13.45 -7.49
N VAL A 77 15.31 14.40 -7.55
CA VAL A 77 14.53 14.82 -6.39
C VAL A 77 13.25 14.00 -6.32
N VAL A 78 13.01 13.36 -5.17
CA VAL A 78 11.70 12.83 -4.79
C VAL A 78 11.08 13.84 -3.84
N ARG A 79 9.95 14.42 -4.23
CA ARG A 79 9.32 15.48 -3.44
C ARG A 79 8.71 14.92 -2.16
N GLY A 80 8.76 15.67 -1.07
CA GLY A 80 8.25 15.30 0.25
C GLY A 80 6.75 15.02 0.24
N PHE A 81 5.98 15.66 -0.65
CA PHE A 81 4.58 15.28 -0.85
C PHE A 81 4.44 13.87 -1.44
N GLN A 82 5.34 13.44 -2.34
CA GLN A 82 5.34 12.07 -2.89
C GLN A 82 5.74 11.07 -1.80
N VAL A 83 6.69 11.44 -0.94
CA VAL A 83 7.08 10.65 0.24
C VAL A 83 5.89 10.50 1.19
N LYS A 84 5.21 11.62 1.48
CA LYS A 84 4.03 11.66 2.34
C LYS A 84 2.91 10.77 1.82
N LEU A 85 2.65 10.80 0.50
CA LEU A 85 1.65 9.99 -0.17
C LEU A 85 2.04 8.50 -0.32
N GLY A 86 3.22 8.09 0.14
CA GLY A 86 3.70 6.72 -0.04
C GLY A 86 3.86 6.35 -1.52
N LYS A 87 4.16 7.31 -2.41
CA LYS A 87 4.33 7.02 -3.84
C LYS A 87 5.61 6.24 -4.10
N VAL A 88 5.56 5.42 -5.15
CA VAL A 88 6.74 4.72 -5.68
C VAL A 88 7.39 5.60 -6.75
N SER A 89 8.61 6.05 -6.49
CA SER A 89 9.40 6.86 -7.43
C SER A 89 10.41 5.98 -8.15
N ARG A 90 10.45 6.04 -9.49
CA ARG A 90 11.40 5.29 -10.32
C ARG A 90 12.39 6.26 -10.95
N LEU A 91 13.64 6.16 -10.51
CA LEU A 91 14.72 7.07 -10.88
C LEU A 91 15.69 6.32 -11.78
N VAL A 92 15.81 6.78 -13.03
CA VAL A 92 16.66 6.12 -14.04
C VAL A 92 18.00 6.82 -14.11
N TYR A 93 19.09 6.07 -14.08
CA TYR A 93 20.45 6.56 -14.21
C TYR A 93 21.14 5.80 -15.33
N ILE A 94 21.93 6.51 -16.13
CA ILE A 94 22.74 5.89 -17.19
C ILE A 94 24.15 5.69 -16.64
N VAL A 95 24.62 4.45 -16.69
CA VAL A 95 25.98 4.06 -16.29
C VAL A 95 26.74 3.64 -17.54
N SER A 96 27.94 4.18 -17.72
CA SER A 96 28.84 3.83 -18.81
C SER A 96 30.19 3.38 -18.27
N SER A 97 30.72 2.29 -18.82
CA SER A 97 32.10 1.86 -18.62
C SER A 97 33.04 2.78 -19.42
N ARG A 98 34.16 3.13 -18.81
CA ARG A 98 35.25 3.88 -19.45
C ARG A 98 36.13 2.98 -20.33
N ASN A 99 36.10 1.67 -20.10
CA ASN A 99 36.83 0.68 -20.90
C ASN A 99 35.88 -0.44 -21.36
N THR A 100 35.69 -0.59 -22.67
CA THR A 100 34.79 -1.58 -23.26
C THR A 100 35.37 -2.99 -23.29
N GLU A 101 36.67 -3.14 -23.02
CA GLU A 101 37.39 -4.41 -23.18
C GLU A 101 37.53 -5.21 -21.88
N ASP A 102 37.34 -4.58 -20.71
CA ASP A 102 37.50 -5.22 -19.39
C ASP A 102 36.28 -4.96 -18.49
N VAL A 103 35.27 -5.83 -18.61
CA VAL A 103 34.03 -5.75 -17.80
C VAL A 103 34.24 -6.51 -16.49
N SER A 104 34.87 -5.84 -15.53
CA SER A 104 35.05 -6.33 -14.15
C SER A 104 33.79 -6.15 -13.30
N GLU A 105 33.72 -6.81 -12.14
CA GLU A 105 32.73 -6.46 -11.12
C GLU A 105 32.96 -5.02 -10.64
N PHE A 106 31.88 -4.29 -10.39
CA PHE A 106 31.94 -2.93 -9.84
C PHE A 106 30.82 -2.70 -8.82
N THR A 107 31.02 -1.67 -8.00
CA THR A 107 30.07 -1.29 -6.95
C THR A 107 29.49 0.09 -7.24
N LEU A 108 28.16 0.16 -7.25
CA LEU A 108 27.43 1.42 -7.27
C LEU A 108 27.09 1.84 -5.84
N ARG A 109 27.34 3.10 -5.53
CA ARG A 109 26.92 3.74 -4.28
C ARG A 109 25.66 4.55 -4.54
N VAL A 110 24.61 4.25 -3.80
CA VAL A 110 23.38 5.06 -3.77
C VAL A 110 23.40 5.90 -2.52
N GLN A 111 23.30 7.22 -2.64
CA GLN A 111 23.16 8.14 -1.51
C GLN A 111 21.79 8.80 -1.55
N VAL A 112 21.15 8.91 -0.39
CA VAL A 112 19.92 9.68 -0.20
C VAL A 112 20.26 10.82 0.74
N LYS A 113 20.01 12.05 0.29
CA LYS A 113 20.28 13.28 1.03
C LYS A 113 19.00 14.08 1.25
N ASP A 114 19.01 14.96 2.25
CA ASP A 114 17.97 15.98 2.43
C ASP A 114 18.26 17.27 1.64
N ASP A 115 17.39 18.27 1.78
CA ASP A 115 17.52 19.59 1.15
C ASP A 115 18.75 20.39 1.61
N HIS A 116 19.39 19.98 2.71
CA HIS A 116 20.61 20.59 3.25
C HIS A 116 21.87 19.79 2.86
N ASP A 117 21.74 18.87 1.89
CA ASP A 117 22.80 17.97 1.41
C ASP A 117 23.35 17.02 2.50
N CYS A 118 22.63 16.86 3.61
CA CYS A 118 22.97 15.91 4.67
C CYS A 118 22.61 14.49 4.23
N ILE A 119 23.56 13.54 4.40
CA ILE A 119 23.35 12.14 4.01
C ILE A 119 22.41 11.46 5.01
N LEU A 120 21.19 11.16 4.57
CA LEU A 120 20.18 10.44 5.35
C LEU A 120 20.42 8.92 5.31
N ALA A 121 20.86 8.40 4.16
CA ALA A 121 21.17 7.00 3.98
C ALA A 121 22.18 6.78 2.84
N GLN A 122 22.99 5.73 2.96
CA GLN A 122 23.95 5.33 1.93
C GLN A 122 23.98 3.82 1.80
N PHE A 123 23.93 3.33 0.57
CA PHE A 123 23.96 1.90 0.25
C PHE A 123 25.01 1.63 -0.83
N CYS A 124 25.64 0.46 -0.77
CA CYS A 124 26.54 -0.03 -1.81
C CYS A 124 25.94 -1.29 -2.42
N VAL A 125 25.87 -1.34 -3.75
CA VAL A 125 25.30 -2.45 -4.50
C VAL A 125 26.36 -2.98 -5.46
N GLN A 126 26.70 -4.25 -5.33
CA GLN A 126 27.66 -4.92 -6.20
C GLN A 126 26.96 -5.49 -7.43
N THR A 127 27.62 -5.42 -8.59
CA THR A 127 27.12 -6.04 -9.81
C THR A 127 27.00 -7.57 -9.68
N PRO A 128 25.96 -8.19 -10.24
CA PRO A 128 25.82 -9.65 -10.23
C PRO A 128 27.05 -10.35 -10.84
N THR A 129 27.55 -11.40 -10.18
CA THR A 129 28.70 -12.18 -10.66
C THR A 129 28.40 -12.80 -12.03
N PRO A 130 29.36 -12.80 -12.98
CA PRO A 130 29.18 -13.47 -14.26
C PRO A 130 28.96 -14.98 -14.05
N PRO A 131 28.14 -15.65 -14.89
CA PRO A 131 27.93 -17.09 -14.75
C PRO A 131 29.25 -17.85 -14.92
N PRO A 132 29.47 -18.94 -14.16
CA PRO A 132 30.71 -19.71 -14.21
C PRO A 132 30.97 -20.22 -15.64
N LYS A 133 32.22 -20.10 -16.11
CA LYS A 133 32.65 -20.60 -17.41
C LYS A 133 32.39 -22.11 -17.48
N ALA A 134 31.64 -22.55 -18.48
CA ALA A 134 31.29 -23.96 -18.66
C ALA A 134 32.55 -24.83 -18.75
N GLY A 135 32.69 -25.78 -17.82
CA GLY A 135 33.59 -26.93 -17.97
C GLY A 135 33.13 -27.86 -19.11
N PRO A 136 33.96 -28.85 -19.50
CA PRO A 136 33.74 -29.63 -20.71
C PRO A 136 32.40 -30.38 -20.69
N LYS A 137 31.72 -30.37 -21.84
CA LYS A 137 30.38 -30.94 -22.03
C LYS A 137 30.39 -32.47 -21.84
N THR A 138 29.69 -32.97 -20.82
CA THR A 138 29.19 -34.36 -20.79
C THR A 138 27.70 -34.37 -21.10
N SER A 139 27.33 -35.09 -22.15
CA SER A 139 25.95 -35.25 -22.63
C SER A 139 25.11 -36.11 -21.70
N VAL A 140 24.11 -35.54 -21.03
CA VAL A 140 22.98 -36.32 -20.49
C VAL A 140 21.67 -35.52 -20.68
N GLN A 141 20.66 -36.24 -21.17
CA GLN A 141 19.34 -35.78 -21.61
C GLN A 141 18.57 -34.91 -20.60
N ARG A 142 17.85 -33.92 -21.14
CA ARG A 142 16.84 -33.11 -20.43
C ARG A 142 15.71 -34.01 -19.90
N ARG A 143 15.66 -34.21 -18.57
CA ARG A 143 14.42 -34.50 -17.86
C ARG A 143 13.97 -33.23 -17.14
N PHE A 144 12.67 -32.97 -17.22
CA PHE A 144 11.94 -31.92 -16.51
C PHE A 144 12.40 -31.80 -15.05
N LEU A 145 13.15 -30.74 -14.73
CA LEU A 145 13.47 -30.38 -13.36
C LEU A 145 12.49 -29.29 -12.90
N LYS A 146 11.73 -29.64 -11.87
CA LYS A 146 10.86 -28.76 -11.08
C LYS A 146 11.54 -27.41 -10.83
N ARG A 147 10.80 -26.33 -11.08
CA ARG A 147 11.12 -24.95 -10.73
C ARG A 147 11.19 -24.80 -9.20
N LYS A 148 12.26 -25.29 -8.59
CA LYS A 148 12.66 -25.09 -7.19
C LYS A 148 14.09 -24.55 -7.24
N GLU A 149 14.38 -23.61 -6.35
CA GLU A 149 15.63 -22.82 -6.24
C GLU A 149 15.74 -21.61 -7.17
N VAL A 150 14.89 -20.62 -6.91
CA VAL A 150 15.30 -19.21 -7.10
C VAL A 150 16.37 -18.96 -6.03
N GLY A 151 17.57 -18.60 -6.49
CA GLY A 151 18.78 -18.51 -5.68
C GLY A 151 18.58 -17.76 -4.37
N LYS A 152 19.20 -18.31 -3.32
CA LYS A 152 19.49 -17.60 -2.07
C LYS A 152 20.22 -16.31 -2.43
N ILE A 153 19.50 -15.20 -2.45
CA ILE A 153 20.10 -13.88 -2.37
C ILE A 153 20.64 -13.82 -0.94
N VAL A 154 21.97 -13.90 -0.81
CA VAL A 154 22.65 -13.59 0.45
C VAL A 154 22.43 -12.10 0.69
N LEU A 155 21.37 -11.78 1.44
CA LEU A 155 21.22 -10.47 2.05
C LEU A 155 22.48 -10.23 2.88
N SER A 156 23.18 -9.14 2.64
CA SER A 156 24.37 -8.77 3.43
C SER A 156 24.02 -8.84 4.94
N PRO A 157 24.93 -9.31 5.81
CA PRO A 157 24.71 -9.43 7.26
C PRO A 157 24.35 -8.12 7.98
N LEU A 158 24.43 -6.98 7.28
CA LEU A 158 24.02 -5.66 7.73
C LEU A 158 22.53 -5.38 7.53
N ALA A 159 21.67 -6.42 7.48
CA ALA A 159 20.23 -6.24 7.61
C ALA A 159 19.95 -5.61 8.99
N VAL A 160 19.91 -4.27 9.01
CA VAL A 160 19.57 -3.47 10.17
C VAL A 160 18.32 -4.07 10.79
N ALA A 161 18.42 -4.50 12.06
CA ALA A 161 17.27 -4.95 12.83
C ALA A 161 16.12 -3.97 12.58
N THR A 162 15.02 -4.46 11.99
CA THR A 162 13.89 -3.60 11.59
C THR A 162 13.36 -2.91 12.85
N LYS A 163 13.70 -1.63 13.00
CA LYS A 163 13.21 -0.81 14.12
C LYS A 163 11.83 -0.29 13.75
N TYR A 164 10.83 -0.76 14.47
CA TYR A 164 9.46 -0.25 14.37
C TYR A 164 9.29 0.94 15.33
N PRO A 165 8.77 2.09 14.87
CA PRO A 165 8.47 3.20 15.74
C PRO A 165 7.27 2.85 16.65
N VAL A 166 7.17 3.52 17.80
CA VAL A 166 6.09 3.28 18.77
C VAL A 166 4.93 4.21 18.46
N PHE A 167 3.72 3.65 18.32
CA PHE A 167 2.49 4.42 18.18
C PHE A 167 2.23 5.26 19.43
N GLN A 168 2.00 6.55 19.24
CA GLN A 168 1.72 7.47 20.34
C GLN A 168 0.30 8.00 20.22
N ASP A 169 -0.50 7.85 21.29
CA ASP A 169 -1.83 8.45 21.31
C ASP A 169 -1.74 9.96 21.58
N ARG A 170 -2.05 10.76 20.55
CA ARG A 170 -1.91 12.21 20.57
C ARG A 170 -3.05 12.88 19.83
N LYS A 171 -3.21 14.19 20.04
CA LYS A 171 -4.11 15.00 19.22
C LYS A 171 -3.60 15.04 17.78
N VAL A 172 -4.53 14.94 16.83
CA VAL A 172 -4.21 15.11 15.41
C VAL A 172 -4.07 16.61 15.14
N ASN A 173 -2.86 17.02 14.80
CA ASN A 173 -2.51 18.42 14.53
C ASN A 173 -2.55 18.73 13.02
N ASN A 174 -2.33 19.99 12.65
CA ASN A 174 -2.31 20.45 11.25
C ASN A 174 -3.62 20.20 10.49
N LEU A 175 -4.74 20.24 11.21
CA LEU A 175 -6.08 20.15 10.63
C LEU A 175 -6.51 21.51 10.08
N LYS A 176 -7.19 21.48 8.93
CA LYS A 176 -7.95 22.64 8.46
C LYS A 176 -9.33 22.62 9.05
N PHE A 177 -9.90 23.78 9.32
CA PHE A 177 -11.25 23.92 9.82
C PHE A 177 -12.13 24.58 8.76
N GLY A 178 -13.38 24.09 8.69
CA GLY A 178 -14.39 24.65 7.81
C GLY A 178 -15.68 24.95 8.57
N LYS A 179 -16.36 26.02 8.17
CA LYS A 179 -17.70 26.36 8.66
C LYS A 179 -18.76 25.76 7.75
N LEU A 180 -19.75 25.12 8.35
CA LEU A 180 -20.82 24.43 7.65
C LEU A 180 -21.90 25.43 7.25
N ILE A 181 -22.12 25.59 5.95
CA ILE A 181 -23.03 26.63 5.44
C ILE A 181 -24.48 26.14 5.26
N LYS A 182 -24.72 24.84 5.44
CA LYS A 182 -26.04 24.20 5.34
C LYS A 182 -26.22 23.17 6.45
N THR A 183 -27.47 23.01 6.90
CA THR A 183 -27.87 21.90 7.76
C THR A 183 -28.14 20.67 6.91
N VAL A 184 -27.59 19.52 7.29
CA VAL A 184 -27.82 18.23 6.64
C VAL A 184 -28.19 17.22 7.72
N ILE A 185 -29.43 16.75 7.67
CA ILE A 185 -29.97 15.66 8.50
C ILE A 185 -30.59 14.65 7.53
N ARG A 186 -30.30 13.35 7.70
CA ARG A 186 -30.72 12.33 6.74
C ARG A 186 -31.76 11.42 7.38
N GLN A 187 -32.80 11.09 6.62
CA GLN A 187 -33.78 10.08 7.03
C GLN A 187 -33.13 8.69 7.10
N THR A 188 -32.35 8.31 6.08
CA THR A 188 -31.57 7.08 6.10
C THR A 188 -30.16 7.35 6.62
N LYS A 189 -29.85 6.81 7.80
CA LYS A 189 -28.52 6.91 8.39
C LYS A 189 -27.48 6.24 7.48
N ASN A 190 -26.42 6.98 7.16
CA ASN A 190 -25.21 6.45 6.52
C ASN A 190 -24.03 6.76 7.43
N GLN A 191 -23.38 5.71 7.93
CA GLN A 191 -22.29 5.84 8.90
C GLN A 191 -21.07 6.61 8.38
N TYR A 192 -20.94 6.78 7.06
CA TYR A 192 -19.82 7.47 6.43
C TYR A 192 -20.17 8.84 5.87
N LEU A 193 -21.43 9.29 5.99
CA LEU A 193 -21.84 10.64 5.62
C LEU A 193 -22.17 11.42 6.88
N LEU A 194 -21.48 12.53 7.12
CA LEU A 194 -21.72 13.34 8.32
C LEU A 194 -23.07 14.05 8.24
N GLU A 195 -23.71 14.14 9.40
CA GLU A 195 -24.88 14.97 9.66
C GLU A 195 -24.45 16.13 10.53
N TYR A 196 -24.93 17.33 10.22
CA TYR A 196 -24.38 18.56 10.78
C TYR A 196 -25.35 19.73 10.63
N LYS A 197 -25.20 20.76 11.48
CA LYS A 197 -26.05 21.96 11.42
C LYS A 197 -25.30 23.13 10.78
N LYS A 198 -26.05 24.02 10.15
CA LYS A 198 -25.52 25.28 9.62
C LYS A 198 -24.93 26.10 10.78
N GLY A 199 -23.76 26.66 10.55
CA GLY A 199 -23.05 27.50 11.52
C GLY A 199 -21.99 26.75 12.31
N ASP A 200 -22.10 25.41 12.42
CA ASP A 200 -21.12 24.58 13.11
C ASP A 200 -19.79 24.51 12.35
N PHE A 201 -18.75 24.07 13.05
CA PHE A 201 -17.42 23.85 12.49
C PHE A 201 -17.11 22.36 12.35
N VAL A 202 -16.37 22.02 11.30
CA VAL A 202 -15.86 20.68 11.02
C VAL A 202 -14.35 20.73 10.86
N ALA A 203 -13.64 19.77 11.44
CA ALA A 203 -12.21 19.58 11.18
C ALA A 203 -12.04 18.76 9.91
N LEU A 204 -11.20 19.19 8.98
CA LEU A 204 -10.94 18.53 7.71
C LEU A 204 -9.63 17.75 7.82
N LEU A 205 -9.67 16.45 7.56
CA LEU A 205 -8.52 15.54 7.67
C LEU A 205 -7.59 15.64 6.45
N SER A 206 -8.11 16.08 5.32
CA SER A 206 -7.35 16.32 4.10
C SER A 206 -8.02 17.38 3.25
N GLU A 207 -7.21 18.11 2.48
CA GLU A 207 -7.69 19.01 1.42
C GLU A 207 -8.07 18.25 0.15
N GLU A 208 -7.56 17.01 0.02
CA GLU A 208 -7.92 16.13 -1.08
C GLU A 208 -9.41 15.80 -1.01
N LYS A 209 -10.08 15.99 -2.15
CA LYS A 209 -11.50 15.73 -2.29
C LYS A 209 -11.71 14.36 -2.90
N ILE A 210 -12.65 13.62 -2.33
CA ILE A 210 -13.13 12.36 -2.87
C ILE A 210 -14.30 12.63 -3.81
N LYS A 211 -14.35 11.93 -4.94
CA LYS A 211 -15.44 12.03 -5.91
C LYS A 211 -16.41 10.89 -5.71
N LEU A 212 -17.69 11.18 -5.47
CA LEU A 212 -18.74 10.16 -5.37
C LEU A 212 -19.90 10.52 -6.29
N LYS A 213 -20.56 9.52 -6.87
CA LYS A 213 -21.73 9.79 -7.72
C LYS A 213 -22.91 10.22 -6.84
N GLY A 214 -23.41 11.42 -7.09
CA GLY A 214 -24.69 11.88 -6.55
C GLY A 214 -25.87 11.32 -7.36
N GLN A 215 -27.08 11.79 -7.05
CA GLN A 215 -28.29 11.35 -7.76
C GLN A 215 -28.27 11.69 -9.26
N LEU A 216 -27.68 12.82 -9.64
CA LEU A 216 -27.61 13.32 -11.03
C LEU A 216 -26.17 13.55 -11.49
N TRP A 217 -25.29 14.03 -10.60
CA TRP A 217 -23.92 14.45 -10.93
C TRP A 217 -22.91 13.90 -9.94
N THR A 218 -21.67 13.72 -10.39
CA THR A 218 -20.54 13.47 -9.49
C THR A 218 -20.35 14.66 -8.56
N LYS A 219 -20.25 14.38 -7.26
CA LYS A 219 -20.07 15.37 -6.21
C LYS A 219 -18.71 15.20 -5.57
N GLU A 220 -18.13 16.30 -5.13
CA GLU A 220 -16.90 16.32 -4.36
C GLU A 220 -17.18 16.38 -2.87
N TRP A 221 -16.39 15.64 -2.09
CA TRP A 221 -16.55 15.50 -0.65
C TRP A 221 -15.20 15.64 0.03
N TYR A 222 -15.17 16.37 1.14
CA TYR A 222 -14.05 16.34 2.07
C TYR A 222 -14.24 15.21 3.08
N ILE A 223 -13.14 14.71 3.63
CA ILE A 223 -13.17 13.87 4.82
C ILE A 223 -13.08 14.79 6.03
N GLY A 224 -14.13 14.80 6.83
CA GLY A 224 -14.25 15.62 8.02
C GLY A 224 -14.33 14.79 9.30
N PHE A 225 -14.00 15.43 10.40
CA PHE A 225 -14.28 14.98 11.75
C PHE A 225 -15.23 15.98 12.42
N TYR A 226 -16.36 15.47 12.88
CA TYR A 226 -17.44 16.25 13.48
C TYR A 226 -18.12 15.42 14.58
N GLN A 227 -18.24 16.00 15.78
CA GLN A 227 -18.88 15.36 16.94
C GLN A 227 -18.45 13.90 17.19
N GLY A 228 -17.14 13.64 17.20
CA GLY A 228 -16.60 12.31 17.49
C GLY A 228 -16.69 11.30 16.33
N LYS A 229 -17.10 11.73 15.12
CA LYS A 229 -17.22 10.86 13.95
C LYS A 229 -16.38 11.36 12.79
N VAL A 230 -15.70 10.43 12.13
CA VAL A 230 -15.04 10.65 10.84
C VAL A 230 -15.98 10.26 9.72
N GLY A 231 -16.13 11.11 8.72
CA GLY A 231 -17.00 10.84 7.57
C GLY A 231 -16.91 11.91 6.49
N LEU A 232 -17.75 11.80 5.48
CA LEU A 232 -17.76 12.71 4.34
C LEU A 232 -18.69 13.90 4.56
N VAL A 233 -18.19 15.07 4.20
CA VAL A 233 -18.93 16.32 4.14
C VAL A 233 -18.88 16.87 2.71
N HIS A 234 -20.03 17.29 2.19
CA HIS A 234 -20.11 17.76 0.80
C HIS A 234 -19.32 19.06 0.63
N ALA A 235 -18.43 19.14 -0.36
CA ALA A 235 -17.51 20.27 -0.50
C ALA A 235 -18.24 21.61 -0.63
N LYS A 236 -19.37 21.67 -1.36
CA LYS A 236 -20.19 22.89 -1.47
C LYS A 236 -20.87 23.32 -0.17
N ASN A 237 -20.85 22.49 0.87
CA ASN A 237 -21.47 22.79 2.16
C ASN A 237 -20.44 23.24 3.20
N VAL A 238 -19.18 23.39 2.81
CA VAL A 238 -18.07 23.78 3.70
C VAL A 238 -17.41 25.04 3.17
N LEU A 239 -17.35 26.07 4.00
CA LEU A 239 -16.48 27.23 3.80
C LEU A 239 -15.18 26.97 4.58
N VAL A 240 -14.06 26.73 3.88
CA VAL A 240 -12.76 26.49 4.52
C VAL A 240 -12.23 27.81 5.10
N ILE A 241 -11.81 27.81 6.37
CA ILE A 241 -11.41 29.02 7.10
C ILE A 241 -9.89 29.07 7.31
N GLY A 242 -9.24 27.93 7.57
CA GLY A 242 -7.79 27.86 7.76
C GLY A 242 -7.38 26.83 8.81
N ASN A 243 -6.17 26.98 9.35
CA ASN A 243 -5.59 26.01 10.29
C ASN A 243 -5.87 26.36 11.77
N VAL A 244 -6.37 27.57 12.04
CA VAL A 244 -6.68 28.02 13.41
C VAL A 244 -7.97 27.37 13.89
N LYS A 245 -7.89 26.67 15.02
CA LYS A 245 -9.06 26.03 15.64
C LYS A 245 -10.08 27.10 16.07
N PRO A 246 -11.33 27.03 15.59
CA PRO A 246 -12.37 27.97 15.99
C PRO A 246 -12.68 27.91 17.49
N ILE A 247 -12.95 29.07 18.10
CA ILE A 247 -13.29 29.21 19.53
C ILE A 247 -14.51 28.35 19.91
N TYR A 248 -15.49 28.25 19.01
CA TYR A 248 -16.74 27.51 19.23
C TYR A 248 -16.76 26.13 18.54
N PHE A 249 -15.63 25.41 18.57
CA PHE A 249 -15.57 24.04 18.05
C PHE A 249 -16.24 23.06 19.03
N THR A 250 -17.35 22.43 18.63
CA THR A 250 -18.14 21.54 19.49
C THR A 250 -17.76 20.07 19.30
N GLY A 251 -17.69 19.33 20.41
CA GLY A 251 -17.37 17.89 20.43
C GLY A 251 -15.96 17.58 20.95
N PRO A 252 -15.61 16.28 21.06
CA PRO A 252 -14.31 15.85 21.55
C PRO A 252 -13.19 16.22 20.56
N ASP A 253 -11.98 16.41 21.07
CA ASP A 253 -10.78 16.54 20.23
C ASP A 253 -10.50 15.24 19.47
N LEU A 254 -9.99 15.36 18.24
CA LEU A 254 -9.57 14.20 17.47
C LEU A 254 -8.22 13.70 17.96
N THR A 255 -8.18 12.49 18.52
CA THR A 255 -6.94 11.77 18.82
C THR A 255 -6.60 10.74 17.75
N THR A 256 -5.34 10.34 17.67
CA THR A 256 -4.87 9.27 16.78
C THR A 256 -5.55 7.94 17.06
N SER A 257 -5.87 7.61 18.33
CA SER A 257 -6.63 6.39 18.66
C SER A 257 -8.06 6.46 18.19
N THR A 258 -8.72 7.63 18.34
CA THR A 258 -10.08 7.83 17.83
C THR A 258 -10.09 7.77 16.30
N LEU A 259 -9.11 8.39 15.64
CA LEU A 259 -8.96 8.32 14.18
C LEU A 259 -8.80 6.87 13.72
N LEU A 260 -7.86 6.13 14.32
CA LEU A 260 -7.58 4.72 14.03
C LEU A 260 -8.84 3.86 14.17
N GLU A 261 -9.59 4.02 15.26
CA GLU A 261 -10.81 3.25 15.50
C GLU A 261 -11.89 3.56 14.45
N GLN A 262 -12.08 4.83 14.11
CA GLN A 262 -13.11 5.26 13.16
C GLN A 262 -12.81 4.80 11.73
N ILE A 263 -11.54 4.91 11.28
CA ILE A 263 -11.17 4.55 9.91
C ILE A 263 -11.17 3.04 9.67
N LEU A 264 -10.98 2.21 10.70
CA LEU A 264 -10.96 0.74 10.59
C LEU A 264 -12.35 0.07 10.68
N LYS A 265 -13.42 0.82 10.98
CA LYS A 265 -14.82 0.32 10.96
C LYS A 265 -15.23 -0.46 9.69
N PRO A 266 -14.87 -0.07 8.45
CA PRO A 266 -15.22 -0.84 7.24
C PRO A 266 -14.56 -2.23 7.18
N CYS A 267 -13.39 -2.43 7.79
CA CYS A 267 -12.55 -3.61 7.56
C CYS A 267 -13.21 -4.92 7.99
N LYS A 268 -14.11 -4.88 8.97
CA LYS A 268 -14.85 -6.06 9.45
C LYS A 268 -15.82 -6.65 8.42
N PHE A 269 -16.10 -5.91 7.34
CA PHE A 269 -17.02 -6.31 6.27
C PHE A 269 -16.29 -6.67 4.97
N LEU A 270 -14.95 -6.72 5.00
CA LEU A 270 -14.18 -7.07 3.82
C LEU A 270 -13.84 -8.55 3.82
N THR A 271 -14.06 -9.20 2.69
CA THR A 271 -13.67 -10.59 2.43
C THR A 271 -12.15 -10.67 2.26
N TYR A 272 -11.54 -11.71 2.82
CA TYR A 272 -10.10 -11.97 2.72
C TYR A 272 -9.82 -13.47 2.53
N ILE A 273 -8.65 -13.78 1.95
CA ILE A 273 -8.11 -15.15 1.89
C ILE A 273 -6.99 -15.26 2.91
N TYR A 274 -7.21 -16.07 3.95
CA TYR A 274 -6.26 -16.22 5.06
C TYR A 274 -4.85 -16.63 4.59
N ALA A 275 -4.75 -17.57 3.65
CA ALA A 275 -3.47 -18.04 3.12
C ALA A 275 -2.66 -16.91 2.45
N SER A 276 -3.34 -16.01 1.73
CA SER A 276 -2.72 -14.84 1.10
C SER A 276 -2.24 -13.84 2.15
N VAL A 277 -3.08 -13.54 3.16
CA VAL A 277 -2.71 -12.67 4.29
C VAL A 277 -1.49 -13.23 5.02
N ARG A 278 -1.51 -14.52 5.38
CA ARG A 278 -0.40 -15.21 6.05
C ARG A 278 0.89 -15.06 5.26
N THR A 279 0.85 -15.34 3.96
CA THR A 279 2.03 -15.20 3.09
C THR A 279 2.51 -13.75 3.09
N ILE A 280 1.65 -12.78 2.83
CA ILE A 280 2.01 -11.35 2.80
C ILE A 280 2.67 -10.91 4.12
N LEU A 281 2.14 -11.32 5.27
CA LEU A 281 2.71 -10.97 6.58
C LEU A 281 4.07 -11.60 6.82
N MET A 282 4.22 -12.89 6.55
CA MET A 282 5.50 -13.61 6.65
C MET A 282 6.61 -12.97 5.81
N GLU A 283 6.23 -12.28 4.74
CA GLU A 283 7.16 -11.64 3.81
C GLU A 283 7.55 -10.20 4.18
N ASN A 284 6.75 -9.51 4.99
CA ASN A 284 6.90 -8.07 5.24
C ASN A 284 7.12 -7.72 6.72
N ILE A 285 6.79 -8.62 7.66
CA ILE A 285 7.05 -8.43 9.09
C ILE A 285 8.41 -9.04 9.44
N GLY A 286 9.34 -8.19 9.89
CA GLY A 286 10.71 -8.59 10.26
C GLY A 286 10.91 -8.88 11.75
N ASN A 287 9.87 -8.72 12.58
CA ASN A 287 9.97 -8.97 14.02
C ASN A 287 8.63 -9.48 14.57
N TRP A 288 8.53 -10.78 14.88
CA TRP A 288 7.30 -11.38 15.40
C TRP A 288 6.89 -10.82 16.76
N ARG A 289 7.86 -10.42 17.60
CA ARG A 289 7.62 -9.95 18.97
C ARG A 289 6.89 -8.61 18.97
N VAL A 290 7.37 -7.67 18.15
CA VAL A 290 6.69 -6.37 17.98
C VAL A 290 5.29 -6.57 17.42
N PHE A 291 5.10 -7.51 16.49
CA PHE A 291 3.79 -7.85 15.96
C PHE A 291 2.84 -8.41 17.02
N ALA A 292 3.32 -9.34 17.85
CA ALA A 292 2.54 -9.89 18.96
C ALA A 292 2.16 -8.81 19.99
N ASP A 293 3.10 -7.94 20.35
CA ASP A 293 2.86 -6.84 21.29
C ASP A 293 1.84 -5.84 20.73
N ALA A 294 1.91 -5.52 19.44
CA ALA A 294 0.95 -4.63 18.77
C ALA A 294 -0.47 -5.20 18.71
N LEU A 295 -0.61 -6.53 18.68
CA LEU A 295 -1.89 -7.26 18.80
C LEU A 295 -2.40 -7.36 20.25
N GLY A 296 -1.63 -6.91 21.23
CA GLY A 296 -1.98 -6.96 22.64
C GLY A 296 -1.50 -8.21 23.38
N TYR A 297 -0.71 -9.08 22.74
CA TYR A 297 -0.07 -10.23 23.40
C TYR A 297 1.20 -9.82 24.16
N ILE A 298 1.06 -8.81 25.02
CA ILE A 298 2.16 -8.17 25.72
C ILE A 298 2.84 -9.19 26.65
N ASN A 299 4.17 -9.29 26.54
CA ASN A 299 5.00 -10.17 27.36
C ASN A 299 4.66 -11.67 27.32
N LEU A 300 3.95 -12.14 26.29
CA LEU A 300 3.73 -13.57 26.11
C LEU A 300 4.96 -14.25 25.46
N PRO A 301 5.44 -15.39 26.02
CA PRO A 301 6.57 -16.11 25.46
C PRO A 301 6.18 -16.87 24.17
N LEU A 302 7.15 -17.19 23.32
CA LEU A 302 6.90 -17.88 22.04
C LEU A 302 6.12 -19.20 22.21
N LYS A 303 6.35 -19.92 23.32
CA LYS A 303 5.63 -21.16 23.70
C LYS A 303 4.11 -20.99 23.82
N HIS A 304 3.61 -19.76 23.93
CA HIS A 304 2.18 -19.47 23.91
C HIS A 304 1.57 -19.60 22.51
N PHE A 305 2.38 -19.39 21.46
CA PHE A 305 1.92 -19.36 20.07
C PHE A 305 2.23 -20.67 19.32
N CYS A 306 3.32 -21.36 19.70
CA CYS A 306 3.69 -22.63 19.11
C CYS A 306 4.40 -23.51 20.15
N HIS A 307 4.13 -24.81 20.12
CA HIS A 307 4.82 -25.78 20.97
C HIS A 307 6.18 -26.25 20.39
N SER A 308 6.44 -25.95 19.12
CA SER A 308 7.68 -26.31 18.42
C SER A 308 8.70 -25.17 18.47
N GLU A 309 9.99 -25.51 18.53
CA GLU A 309 11.07 -24.54 18.33
C GLU A 309 11.08 -24.10 16.86
N LEU A 310 10.78 -22.82 16.63
CA LEU A 310 10.78 -22.21 15.30
C LEU A 310 12.04 -21.36 15.14
N ASP A 311 12.88 -21.72 14.18
CA ASP A 311 14.13 -21.00 13.88
C ASP A 311 13.91 -19.79 12.97
N SER A 312 12.80 -19.77 12.23
CA SER A 312 12.50 -18.77 11.20
C SER A 312 11.57 -17.67 11.71
N GLU A 313 12.01 -16.40 11.64
CA GLU A 313 11.16 -15.23 11.95
C GLU A 313 9.80 -15.25 11.22
N PRO A 314 9.74 -15.51 9.90
CA PRO A 314 8.48 -15.71 9.18
C PRO A 314 7.54 -16.75 9.79
N GLU A 315 8.08 -17.88 10.27
CA GLU A 315 7.24 -18.93 10.87
C GLU A 315 6.70 -18.48 12.23
N ARG A 316 7.49 -17.76 13.02
CA ARG A 316 7.02 -17.16 14.28
C ARG A 316 5.91 -16.14 14.04
N VAL A 317 6.03 -15.29 13.01
CA VAL A 317 4.96 -14.37 12.58
C VAL A 317 3.69 -15.16 12.20
N ALA A 318 3.84 -16.27 11.48
CA ALA A 318 2.70 -17.11 11.13
C ALA A 318 2.02 -17.72 12.35
N SER A 319 2.75 -18.19 13.35
CA SER A 319 2.17 -18.73 14.60
C SER A 319 1.40 -17.66 15.38
N VAL A 320 1.91 -16.42 15.45
CA VAL A 320 1.17 -15.30 16.06
C VAL A 320 -0.13 -15.03 15.30
N LEU A 321 -0.10 -15.08 13.97
CA LEU A 321 -1.28 -14.86 13.14
C LEU A 321 -2.32 -16.00 13.26
N GLU A 322 -1.86 -17.24 13.36
CA GLU A 322 -2.70 -18.41 13.61
C GLU A 322 -3.41 -18.26 14.96
N ARG A 323 -2.68 -17.86 16.00
CA ARG A 323 -3.26 -17.57 17.31
C ARG A 323 -4.30 -16.46 17.29
N LEU A 324 -4.03 -15.35 16.58
CA LEU A 324 -5.00 -14.27 16.41
C LEU A 324 -6.30 -14.75 15.76
N LYS A 325 -6.19 -15.64 14.76
CA LYS A 325 -7.35 -16.21 14.08
C LYS A 325 -8.19 -17.08 15.02
N GLU A 326 -7.54 -17.89 15.85
CA GLU A 326 -8.22 -18.71 16.87
C GLU A 326 -8.98 -17.83 17.86
N ASP A 327 -8.31 -16.82 18.43
CA ASP A 327 -8.91 -15.92 19.42
C ASP A 327 -10.09 -15.12 18.84
N CYS A 328 -10.02 -14.72 17.57
CA CYS A 328 -11.13 -14.02 16.88
C CYS A 328 -12.32 -14.94 16.54
N ASN A 329 -12.07 -16.25 16.41
CA ASN A 329 -13.12 -17.24 16.14
C ASN A 329 -13.73 -17.79 17.43
N ASN A 330 -13.13 -17.51 18.60
CA ASN A 330 -13.63 -18.00 19.87
C ASN A 330 -14.93 -17.27 20.27
N ASN A 331 -16.04 -18.00 20.27
CA ASN A 331 -17.38 -17.48 20.58
C ASN A 331 -17.57 -17.18 22.08
N GLU A 332 -16.66 -17.60 22.95
CA GLU A 332 -16.75 -17.37 24.41
C GLU A 332 -16.31 -15.95 24.82
N SER A 333 -15.66 -15.20 23.93
CA SER A 333 -15.27 -13.81 24.19
C SER A 333 -16.49 -12.89 24.27
N LYS A 334 -16.62 -12.14 25.38
CA LYS A 334 -17.66 -11.10 25.56
C LYS A 334 -17.60 -10.00 24.50
N GLU A 335 -16.44 -9.80 23.87
CA GLU A 335 -16.26 -8.90 22.73
C GLU A 335 -15.95 -9.71 21.47
N LYS A 336 -16.86 -9.68 20.49
CA LYS A 336 -16.65 -10.31 19.18
C LYS A 336 -15.62 -9.50 18.39
N LYS A 337 -14.35 -9.86 18.52
CA LYS A 337 -13.23 -9.26 17.77
C LYS A 337 -13.30 -9.66 16.30
N SER A 338 -12.94 -8.74 15.41
CA SER A 338 -12.84 -9.03 13.97
C SER A 338 -11.38 -9.23 13.62
N PHE A 339 -11.04 -10.39 13.06
CA PHE A 339 -9.67 -10.71 12.62
C PHE A 339 -9.05 -9.59 11.78
N GLN A 340 -9.76 -9.12 10.75
CA GLN A 340 -9.26 -8.05 9.88
C GLN A 340 -9.05 -6.75 10.65
N LYS A 341 -9.98 -6.39 11.55
CA LYS A 341 -9.87 -5.15 12.33
C LYS A 341 -8.66 -5.21 13.28
N GLU A 342 -8.50 -6.29 14.03
CA GLU A 342 -7.39 -6.45 14.97
C GLU A 342 -6.04 -6.47 14.24
N LEU A 343 -5.97 -7.24 13.15
CA LEU A 343 -4.78 -7.31 12.30
C LEU A 343 -4.37 -5.93 11.79
N LEU A 344 -5.29 -5.21 11.13
CA LEU A 344 -4.98 -3.90 10.57
C LEU A 344 -4.69 -2.87 11.66
N THR A 345 -5.30 -2.98 12.85
CA THR A 345 -4.97 -2.14 14.01
C THR A 345 -3.51 -2.32 14.43
N ALA A 346 -3.05 -3.56 14.58
CA ALA A 346 -1.67 -3.86 14.96
C ALA A 346 -0.68 -3.36 13.91
N LEU A 347 -0.95 -3.61 12.63
CA LEU A 347 -0.09 -3.14 11.55
C LEU A 347 0.01 -1.61 11.50
N LEU A 348 -1.10 -0.88 11.69
CA LEU A 348 -1.09 0.58 11.74
C LEU A 348 -0.32 1.11 12.97
N ARG A 349 -0.37 0.40 14.10
CA ARG A 349 0.43 0.73 15.29
C ARG A 349 1.93 0.46 15.12
N MET A 350 2.30 -0.37 14.17
CA MET A 350 3.70 -0.66 13.81
C MET A 350 4.24 0.26 12.70
N ASP A 351 3.50 1.29 12.28
CA ASP A 351 3.82 2.11 11.10
C ASP A 351 3.85 1.33 9.76
N CYS A 352 3.10 0.22 9.68
CA CYS A 352 3.01 -0.59 8.46
C CYS A 352 1.90 -0.11 7.52
N GLN A 353 1.87 1.21 7.22
CA GLN A 353 0.79 1.84 6.45
C GLN A 353 0.69 1.30 5.02
N GLY A 354 1.83 1.03 4.37
CA GLY A 354 1.86 0.47 3.02
C GLY A 354 1.36 -0.97 3.00
N LEU A 355 1.68 -1.75 4.02
CA LEU A 355 1.14 -3.11 4.19
C LEU A 355 -0.35 -3.11 4.38
N VAL A 356 -0.86 -2.19 5.20
CA VAL A 356 -2.30 -2.01 5.40
C VAL A 356 -2.97 -1.58 4.10
N ALA A 357 -2.40 -0.62 3.37
CA ALA A 357 -2.94 -0.18 2.08
C ALA A 357 -3.03 -1.33 1.06
N ARG A 358 -1.99 -2.17 0.98
CA ARG A 358 -1.95 -3.36 0.11
C ARG A 358 -3.02 -4.38 0.51
N LEU A 359 -3.07 -4.77 1.79
CA LEU A 359 -4.06 -5.73 2.29
C LEU A 359 -5.49 -5.22 2.07
N VAL A 360 -5.74 -3.95 2.36
CA VAL A 360 -7.05 -3.32 2.15
C VAL A 360 -7.43 -3.33 0.67
N MET A 361 -6.50 -3.04 -0.24
CA MET A 361 -6.75 -3.14 -1.68
C MET A 361 -7.12 -4.57 -2.07
N ASP A 362 -6.34 -5.57 -1.66
CA ASP A 362 -6.63 -6.99 -1.95
C ASP A 362 -8.00 -7.40 -1.42
N PHE A 363 -8.35 -6.97 -0.21
CA PHE A 363 -9.65 -7.24 0.40
C PHE A 363 -10.78 -6.55 -0.35
N VAL A 364 -10.60 -5.30 -0.78
CA VAL A 364 -11.60 -4.57 -1.58
C VAL A 364 -11.85 -5.24 -2.91
N LEU A 365 -10.79 -5.64 -3.63
CA LEU A 365 -10.92 -6.32 -4.92
C LEU A 365 -11.66 -7.66 -4.75
N LEU A 366 -11.29 -8.45 -3.75
CA LEU A 366 -11.95 -9.73 -3.47
C LEU A 366 -13.41 -9.54 -3.03
N THR A 367 -13.67 -8.62 -2.12
CA THR A 367 -15.04 -8.32 -1.67
C THR A 367 -15.90 -7.88 -2.85
N THR A 368 -15.36 -7.01 -3.71
CA THR A 368 -16.06 -6.55 -4.92
C THR A 368 -16.37 -7.71 -5.85
N ALA A 369 -15.41 -8.60 -6.09
CA ALA A 369 -15.60 -9.77 -6.94
C ALA A 369 -16.73 -10.67 -6.44
N VAL A 370 -16.78 -10.89 -5.12
CA VAL A 370 -17.83 -11.69 -4.47
C VAL A 370 -19.19 -10.99 -4.54
N GLU A 371 -19.26 -9.70 -4.21
CA GLU A 371 -20.51 -8.94 -4.21
C GLU A 371 -21.11 -8.73 -5.61
N VAL A 372 -20.25 -8.59 -6.62
CA VAL A 372 -20.67 -8.38 -8.00
C VAL A 372 -21.03 -9.72 -8.68
N ALA A 373 -20.31 -10.80 -8.36
CA ALA A 373 -20.51 -12.15 -8.88
C ALA A 373 -20.79 -12.15 -10.40
N GLY A 374 -21.88 -12.75 -10.86
CA GLY A 374 -22.23 -12.83 -12.29
C GLY A 374 -22.42 -11.48 -13.00
N ARG A 375 -22.50 -10.36 -12.27
CA ARG A 375 -22.59 -9.00 -12.85
C ARG A 375 -21.22 -8.38 -13.16
N TRP A 376 -20.13 -9.15 -13.05
CA TRP A 376 -18.78 -8.61 -13.20
C TRP A 376 -18.50 -8.13 -14.62
N ARG A 377 -19.13 -8.75 -15.63
CA ARG A 377 -19.09 -8.30 -17.02
C ARG A 377 -19.62 -6.85 -17.16
N GLU A 378 -20.72 -6.52 -16.49
CA GLU A 378 -21.25 -5.16 -16.45
C GLU A 378 -20.23 -4.20 -15.82
N LEU A 379 -19.61 -4.59 -14.70
CA LEU A 379 -18.58 -3.77 -14.04
C LEU A 379 -17.37 -3.54 -14.95
N ALA A 380 -16.90 -4.57 -15.63
CA ALA A 380 -15.77 -4.49 -16.56
C ALA A 380 -16.04 -3.51 -17.71
N GLU A 381 -17.26 -3.48 -18.24
CA GLU A 381 -17.70 -2.47 -19.20
C GLU A 381 -17.65 -1.04 -18.63
N ARG A 382 -18.05 -0.86 -17.37
CA ARG A 382 -18.06 0.47 -16.70
C ARG A 382 -16.67 0.98 -16.35
N LEU A 383 -15.72 0.08 -16.11
CA LEU A 383 -14.35 0.42 -15.76
C LEU A 383 -13.51 0.74 -17.01
N ILE A 384 -13.41 -0.22 -17.94
CA ILE A 384 -12.48 -0.09 -19.09
C ILE A 384 -13.07 -0.55 -20.44
N LYS A 385 -14.40 -0.72 -20.55
CA LYS A 385 -15.06 -1.13 -21.81
C LYS A 385 -14.49 -2.42 -22.43
N VAL A 386 -14.25 -3.44 -21.60
CA VAL A 386 -13.74 -4.75 -22.02
C VAL A 386 -14.63 -5.37 -23.10
N SER A 387 -14.03 -6.00 -24.12
CA SER A 387 -14.80 -6.70 -25.16
C SER A 387 -15.33 -8.05 -24.67
N ARG A 388 -16.39 -8.58 -25.31
CA ARG A 388 -16.93 -9.91 -24.95
C ARG A 388 -15.88 -11.02 -25.02
N GLN A 389 -15.04 -11.01 -26.06
CA GLN A 389 -13.95 -11.98 -26.23
C GLN A 389 -12.94 -11.94 -25.08
N GLN A 390 -12.59 -10.74 -24.61
CA GLN A 390 -11.72 -10.59 -23.44
C GLN A 390 -12.39 -11.09 -22.17
N MET A 391 -13.69 -10.86 -22.00
CA MET A 391 -14.43 -11.39 -20.85
C MET A 391 -14.47 -12.92 -20.85
N ASP A 392 -14.72 -13.53 -22.01
CA ASP A 392 -14.76 -14.98 -22.17
C ASP A 392 -13.38 -15.60 -21.87
N ALA A 393 -12.28 -14.89 -22.16
CA ALA A 393 -10.93 -15.31 -21.82
C ALA A 393 -10.67 -15.35 -20.30
N TYR A 394 -11.28 -14.45 -19.52
CA TYR A 394 -11.21 -14.52 -18.05
C TYR A 394 -12.04 -15.67 -17.48
N GLU A 395 -13.13 -16.05 -18.13
CA GLU A 395 -13.98 -17.17 -17.69
C GLU A 395 -13.44 -18.54 -18.09
N ALA A 396 -12.71 -18.64 -19.21
CA ALA A 396 -12.22 -19.90 -19.75
C ALA A 396 -11.49 -20.80 -18.74
N PRO A 397 -10.61 -20.30 -17.84
CA PRO A 397 -9.92 -21.12 -16.85
C PRO A 397 -10.83 -21.68 -15.75
N HIS A 398 -12.02 -21.12 -15.58
CA HIS A 398 -12.95 -21.44 -14.49
C HIS A 398 -14.17 -22.25 -14.97
N ARG A 399 -14.22 -22.60 -16.26
CA ARG A 399 -15.30 -23.42 -16.83
C ARG A 399 -15.22 -24.85 -16.31
N ASP A 400 -16.38 -25.41 -15.99
CA ASP A 400 -16.52 -26.82 -15.64
C ASP A 400 -16.38 -27.73 -16.86
N LYS A 401 -16.61 -29.04 -16.66
CA LYS A 401 -16.56 -30.04 -17.74
C LYS A 401 -17.59 -29.79 -18.85
N ASN A 402 -18.65 -29.04 -18.57
CA ASN A 402 -19.70 -28.68 -19.52
C ASN A 402 -19.39 -27.36 -20.25
N GLY A 403 -18.25 -26.73 -19.96
CA GLY A 403 -17.85 -25.46 -20.57
C GLY A 403 -18.55 -24.24 -19.98
N VAL A 404 -19.18 -24.38 -18.80
CA VAL A 404 -19.91 -23.30 -18.12
C VAL A 404 -19.22 -22.97 -16.80
N VAL A 405 -19.14 -21.70 -16.43
CA VAL A 405 -18.68 -21.31 -15.10
C VAL A 405 -19.88 -21.38 -14.15
N ASP A 406 -19.72 -22.08 -13.03
CA ASP A 406 -20.76 -22.13 -12.00
C ASP A 406 -21.09 -20.72 -11.47
N SER A 407 -22.37 -20.44 -11.29
CA SER A 407 -22.87 -19.16 -10.78
C SER A 407 -22.26 -18.79 -9.42
N GLU A 408 -22.02 -19.78 -8.55
CA GLU A 408 -21.37 -19.58 -7.25
C GLU A 408 -19.86 -19.33 -7.37
N ALA A 409 -19.25 -19.72 -8.49
CA ALA A 409 -17.84 -19.53 -8.79
C ALA A 409 -17.54 -18.26 -9.60
N MET A 410 -18.56 -17.48 -9.97
CA MET A 410 -18.42 -16.25 -10.79
C MET A 410 -17.52 -15.18 -10.17
N TRP A 411 -17.29 -15.22 -8.86
CA TRP A 411 -16.36 -14.32 -8.21
C TRP A 411 -14.89 -14.56 -8.64
N LYS A 412 -14.53 -15.76 -9.12
CA LYS A 412 -13.15 -16.07 -9.56
C LYS A 412 -12.75 -15.31 -10.82
N PRO A 413 -13.47 -15.40 -11.96
CA PRO A 413 -13.16 -14.59 -13.13
C PRO A 413 -13.30 -13.09 -12.85
N ALA A 414 -14.25 -12.69 -12.00
CA ALA A 414 -14.38 -11.31 -11.55
C ALA A 414 -13.12 -10.81 -10.81
N TYR A 415 -12.57 -11.64 -9.93
CA TYR A 415 -11.37 -11.32 -9.16
C TYR A 415 -10.14 -11.24 -10.06
N ASP A 416 -9.95 -12.20 -10.98
CA ASP A 416 -8.84 -12.19 -11.94
C ASP A 416 -8.86 -10.94 -12.82
N PHE A 417 -10.05 -10.55 -13.30
CA PHE A 417 -10.25 -9.30 -14.01
C PHE A 417 -9.87 -8.09 -13.14
N LEU A 418 -10.39 -8.00 -11.91
CA LEU A 418 -10.16 -6.86 -11.02
C LEU A 418 -8.70 -6.70 -10.61
N VAL A 419 -7.98 -7.80 -10.37
CA VAL A 419 -6.53 -7.77 -10.08
C VAL A 419 -5.75 -7.27 -11.30
N THR A 420 -6.09 -7.77 -12.49
CA THR A 420 -5.44 -7.34 -13.74
C THR A 420 -5.72 -5.87 -14.05
N TRP A 421 -6.97 -5.43 -13.85
CA TRP A 421 -7.40 -4.05 -14.02
C TRP A 421 -6.71 -3.10 -13.03
N ALA A 422 -6.65 -3.47 -11.74
CA ALA A 422 -5.97 -2.67 -10.73
C ALA A 422 -4.49 -2.47 -11.06
N ALA A 423 -3.82 -3.52 -11.55
CA ALA A 423 -2.42 -3.45 -11.98
C ALA A 423 -2.19 -2.47 -13.15
N GLN A 424 -3.19 -2.22 -14.00
CA GLN A 424 -3.09 -1.24 -15.10
C GLN A 424 -3.16 0.22 -14.61
N ILE A 425 -3.83 0.49 -13.49
CA ILE A 425 -3.90 1.82 -12.88
C ILE A 425 -2.57 2.16 -12.18
N GLY A 426 -1.86 1.15 -11.71
CA GLY A 426 -0.54 1.26 -11.07
C GLY A 426 -0.61 1.09 -9.56
N GLU A 427 0.42 1.55 -8.86
CA GLU A 427 0.63 1.30 -7.41
C GLU A 427 -0.22 2.21 -6.49
N SER A 428 -1.05 3.09 -7.05
CA SER A 428 -1.86 4.02 -6.27
C SER A 428 -3.15 3.35 -5.80
N TYR A 429 -3.11 2.77 -4.61
CA TYR A 429 -4.28 2.16 -3.97
C TYR A 429 -5.47 3.12 -3.81
N ARG A 430 -5.22 4.44 -3.63
CA ARG A 430 -6.28 5.46 -3.59
C ARG A 430 -7.01 5.57 -4.92
N ASP A 431 -6.27 5.64 -6.02
CA ASP A 431 -6.83 5.80 -7.36
C ASP A 431 -7.59 4.53 -7.77
N VAL A 432 -7.03 3.35 -7.49
CA VAL A 432 -7.71 2.05 -7.73
C VAL A 432 -9.06 2.01 -7.01
N ILE A 433 -9.10 2.30 -5.70
CA ILE A 433 -10.34 2.22 -4.93
C ILE A 433 -11.32 3.33 -5.35
N GLN A 434 -10.84 4.52 -5.72
CA GLN A 434 -11.66 5.64 -6.20
C GLN A 434 -12.31 5.34 -7.55
N GLU A 435 -11.55 4.79 -8.51
CA GLU A 435 -12.08 4.40 -9.81
C GLU A 435 -13.02 3.20 -9.70
N LEU A 436 -12.71 2.24 -8.82
CA LEU A 436 -13.58 1.09 -8.56
C LEU A 436 -14.94 1.55 -8.01
N HIS A 437 -14.91 2.46 -7.04
CA HIS A 437 -16.13 3.06 -6.47
C HIS A 437 -16.96 3.75 -7.56
N MET A 438 -16.33 4.56 -8.40
CA MET A 438 -16.99 5.23 -9.52
C MET A 438 -17.54 4.26 -10.57
N GLY A 439 -16.84 3.16 -10.85
CA GLY A 439 -17.29 2.10 -11.76
C GLY A 439 -18.55 1.39 -11.25
N LEU A 440 -18.56 1.02 -9.97
CA LEU A 440 -19.72 0.41 -9.31
C LEU A 440 -20.93 1.35 -9.28
N ASP A 441 -20.70 2.65 -9.07
CA ASP A 441 -21.73 3.70 -9.13
C ASP A 441 -22.33 3.89 -10.54
N LYS A 442 -21.61 3.49 -11.60
CA LYS A 442 -22.07 3.56 -13.00
C LYS A 442 -22.91 2.36 -13.43
N MET A 443 -22.95 1.29 -12.65
CA MET A 443 -23.80 0.12 -12.94
C MET A 443 -25.30 0.50 -12.91
N LYS A 444 -26.13 -0.23 -13.66
CA LYS A 444 -27.59 -0.06 -13.73
C LYS A 444 -28.23 -0.16 -12.33
N ASN A 445 -27.77 -1.13 -11.55
CA ASN A 445 -28.11 -1.31 -10.13
C ASN A 445 -26.84 -1.21 -9.28
N PRO A 446 -26.47 0.00 -8.81
CA PRO A 446 -25.24 0.20 -8.05
C PRO A 446 -25.22 -0.58 -6.74
N ILE A 447 -24.19 -1.40 -6.55
CA ILE A 447 -23.99 -2.20 -5.33
C ILE A 447 -23.57 -1.29 -4.16
N THR A 448 -22.92 -0.16 -4.44
CA THR A 448 -22.49 0.87 -3.47
C THR A 448 -23.63 1.41 -2.60
N LYS A 449 -24.89 1.34 -3.04
CA LYS A 449 -26.06 1.69 -2.21
C LYS A 449 -26.22 0.77 -1.00
N ARG A 450 -25.91 -0.52 -1.18
CA ARG A 450 -25.98 -1.56 -0.15
C ARG A 450 -24.61 -1.73 0.53
N TRP A 451 -23.54 -1.78 -0.27
CA TRP A 451 -22.17 -1.91 0.20
C TRP A 451 -21.55 -0.55 0.56
N LYS A 452 -22.05 0.05 1.65
CA LYS A 452 -21.55 1.34 2.16
C LYS A 452 -20.08 1.27 2.61
N HIS A 453 -19.56 0.08 2.90
CA HIS A 453 -18.21 -0.12 3.44
C HIS A 453 -17.10 0.25 2.45
N LEU A 454 -17.34 0.20 1.14
CA LEU A 454 -16.38 0.72 0.16
C LEU A 454 -16.11 2.22 0.35
N THR A 455 -17.14 3.01 0.65
CA THR A 455 -16.98 4.42 1.01
C THR A 455 -16.16 4.58 2.29
N GLY A 456 -16.37 3.70 3.28
CA GLY A 456 -15.53 3.65 4.48
C GLY A 456 -14.08 3.33 4.16
N THR A 457 -13.83 2.41 3.24
CA THR A 457 -12.47 2.05 2.83
C THR A 457 -11.78 3.18 2.09
N LEU A 458 -12.51 3.96 1.27
CA LEU A 458 -12.00 5.20 0.70
C LEU A 458 -11.56 6.19 1.78
N ILE A 459 -12.37 6.37 2.83
CA ILE A 459 -12.00 7.22 3.96
C ILE A 459 -10.71 6.69 4.62
N LEU A 460 -10.61 5.38 4.86
CA LEU A 460 -9.44 4.74 5.44
C LEU A 460 -8.17 5.06 4.67
N VAL A 461 -8.14 4.76 3.37
CA VAL A 461 -6.90 4.90 2.57
C VAL A 461 -6.45 6.35 2.39
N ASN A 462 -7.39 7.29 2.47
CA ASN A 462 -7.10 8.73 2.43
C ASN A 462 -6.70 9.30 3.81
N CYS A 463 -6.91 8.56 4.89
CA CYS A 463 -6.53 8.97 6.25
C CYS A 463 -5.22 8.32 6.75
N LEU A 464 -4.62 7.40 5.99
CA LEU A 464 -3.38 6.71 6.40
C LEU A 464 -2.23 7.70 6.66
N ASP A 465 -2.06 8.70 5.79
CA ASP A 465 -0.96 9.66 5.92
C ASP A 465 -1.11 10.55 7.15
N ILE A 466 -2.32 11.06 7.42
CA ILE A 466 -2.54 11.93 8.59
C ILE A 466 -2.44 11.14 9.89
N LEU A 467 -2.89 9.88 9.90
CA LEU A 467 -2.69 8.98 11.02
C LEU A 467 -1.20 8.77 11.26
N ARG A 468 -0.45 8.40 10.20
CA ARG A 468 1.00 8.18 10.26
C ARG A 468 1.73 9.41 10.80
N SER A 469 1.49 10.57 10.18
CA SER A 469 2.18 11.81 10.54
C SER A 469 1.88 12.22 11.98
N SER A 470 0.67 11.98 12.47
CA SER A 470 0.29 12.37 13.84
C SER A 470 0.76 11.38 14.91
N ALA A 471 0.80 10.08 14.58
CA ALA A 471 1.09 9.02 15.55
C ALA A 471 2.60 8.72 15.73
N PHE A 472 3.42 8.99 14.72
CA PHE A 472 4.84 8.60 14.71
C PHE A 472 5.82 9.77 14.57
N SER A 473 5.38 10.95 14.15
CA SER A 473 6.29 12.10 14.08
C SER A 473 6.63 12.59 15.50
N PRO A 474 7.88 13.00 15.74
CA PRO A 474 8.20 13.74 16.96
C PRO A 474 7.33 14.99 17.03
N ALA A 475 6.87 15.35 18.22
CA ALA A 475 6.03 16.53 18.41
C ALA A 475 6.74 17.75 17.82
N SER A 476 6.08 18.48 16.93
CA SER A 476 6.57 19.77 16.45
C SER A 476 6.74 20.69 17.65
N GLN A 477 7.95 21.21 17.86
CA GLN A 477 8.20 22.24 18.86
C GLN A 477 7.54 23.60 18.51
N ASP A 478 6.88 23.71 17.36
CA ASP A 478 6.55 25.00 16.73
C ASP A 478 5.09 25.48 16.83
N ASP A 479 4.24 24.92 17.70
CA ASP A 479 2.85 25.41 17.86
C ASP A 479 2.48 25.79 19.30
N TYR A 480 3.45 26.23 20.10
CA TYR A 480 3.16 27.14 21.22
C TYR A 480 3.27 28.57 20.70
N ALA A 481 2.27 29.02 19.94
CA ALA A 481 2.08 30.46 19.77
C ALA A 481 1.78 31.05 21.15
N ILE A 482 2.70 31.90 21.63
CA ILE A 482 2.55 32.74 22.83
C ILE A 482 1.39 33.71 22.62
#